data_AF-A0A811PF57-F1
#
_entry.id   AF-A0A811PF57-F1
#
_cell.length_a   1.000
_cell.length_b   1.000
_cell.length_c   1.000
_cell.angle_alpha   90.00
_cell.angle_beta   90.00
_cell.angle_gamma   90.00
#
_symmetry.space_group_name_H-M   'P 1'
#
loop_
_entity.id
_entity.type
_entity.pdbx_description
1 polymer ?
#
loop_
_entity_poly.entity_id
_entity_poly.type
_entity_poly.pdbx_seq_one_letter_code
_entity_poly.pdbx_strand_id
1 'polypeptide(L)'
;MAAAIEGTKNAINAAADMGVQRVVYTSSDGAVHMNPNRSPDQVVDESCWSDIEFCLKTKNYYCVAKTVAEKTAMEEASKRGIHLVVVVPAFTLGETLQPALHLAMYMLIVSCMKGTRKACPNAVSGFVDVQDVARAHVLVVQNPYCAWTLPLHWRSGAPVGVYSNDERALATVSDHR
;
A
#
# COMPACT_ATOMS: atom_id res chain seq x y z
N MET A 1 1.45 8.58 15.05
CA MET A 1 0.44 8.88 14.01
C MET A 1 0.66 10.25 13.38
N ALA A 2 0.74 11.34 14.16
CA ALA A 2 0.99 12.69 13.65
C ALA A 2 2.17 12.79 12.66
N ALA A 3 3.31 12.18 12.99
CA ALA A 3 4.49 12.20 12.11
C ALA A 3 4.24 11.63 10.70
N ALA A 4 3.44 10.56 10.55
CA ALA A 4 3.15 9.96 9.25
C ALA A 4 2.22 10.85 8.42
N ILE A 5 1.25 11.49 9.07
CA ILE A 5 0.29 12.40 8.45
C ILE A 5 1.01 13.67 7.98
N GLU A 6 1.74 14.32 8.88
CA GLU A 6 2.46 15.56 8.56
C GLU A 6 3.58 15.33 7.53
N GLY A 7 4.31 14.21 7.63
CA GLY A 7 5.29 13.84 6.60
C GLY A 7 4.65 13.65 5.23
N THR A 8 3.46 13.04 5.17
CA THR A 8 2.71 12.86 3.92
C THR A 8 2.25 14.20 3.35
N LYS A 9 1.65 15.08 4.16
CA LYS A 9 1.26 16.43 3.73
C LYS A 9 2.45 17.20 3.19
N ASN A 10 3.57 17.18 3.90
CA ASN A 10 4.77 17.92 3.51
C ASN A 10 5.31 17.44 2.15
N ALA A 11 5.37 16.13 1.93
CA ALA A 11 5.85 15.57 0.66
C ALA A 11 4.94 15.92 -0.52
N ILE A 12 3.62 15.78 -0.36
CA ILE A 12 2.65 16.11 -1.42
C ILE A 12 2.65 17.60 -1.72
N ASN A 13 2.65 18.45 -0.70
CA ASN A 13 2.66 19.90 -0.88
C ASN A 13 3.97 20.38 -1.51
N ALA A 14 5.13 19.87 -1.08
CA ALA A 14 6.41 20.21 -1.68
C ALA A 14 6.50 19.77 -3.16
N ALA A 15 5.97 18.58 -3.49
CA ALA A 15 5.89 18.13 -4.89
C ALA A 15 5.04 19.10 -5.72
N ALA A 16 3.90 19.53 -5.19
CA ALA A 16 3.01 20.47 -5.87
C ALA A 16 3.66 21.85 -6.05
N ASP A 17 4.34 22.37 -5.02
CA ASP A 17 5.07 23.63 -5.07
C ASP A 17 6.18 23.62 -6.13
N MET A 18 6.78 22.45 -6.38
CA MET A 18 7.79 22.23 -7.42
C MET A 18 7.22 21.94 -8.82
N GLY A 19 5.90 21.96 -8.98
CA GLY A 19 5.24 21.69 -10.26
C GLY A 19 5.27 20.21 -10.68
N VAL A 20 5.49 19.29 -9.74
CA VAL A 20 5.43 17.85 -10.01
C VAL A 20 3.99 17.47 -10.36
N GLN A 21 3.81 16.87 -11.54
CA GLN A 21 2.47 16.50 -12.03
C GLN A 21 1.98 15.16 -11.45
N ARG A 22 2.90 14.26 -11.09
CA ARG A 22 2.59 12.91 -10.61
C ARG A 22 3.42 12.52 -9.41
N VAL A 23 2.76 11.96 -8.40
CA VAL A 23 3.41 11.37 -7.23
C VAL A 23 3.01 9.91 -7.12
N VAL A 24 4.00 9.04 -6.87
CA VAL A 24 3.77 7.64 -6.51
C VAL A 24 3.94 7.50 -5.00
N TYR A 25 2.87 7.09 -4.32
CA TYR A 25 2.80 7.00 -2.87
C TYR A 25 2.82 5.53 -2.42
N THR A 26 3.82 5.17 -1.62
CA THR A 26 3.90 3.82 -1.04
C THR A 26 3.07 3.72 0.23
N SER A 27 1.95 3.04 0.14
CA SER A 27 1.10 2.75 1.29
C SER A 27 1.43 1.39 1.91
N SER A 28 0.42 0.59 2.28
CA SER A 28 0.56 -0.72 2.90
C SER A 28 -0.77 -1.46 2.92
N ASP A 29 -0.72 -2.78 2.82
CA ASP A 29 -1.89 -3.66 3.05
C ASP A 29 -2.57 -3.40 4.40
N GLY A 30 -1.86 -2.85 5.40
CA GLY A 30 -2.46 -2.41 6.65
C GLY A 30 -3.49 -1.28 6.51
N ALA A 31 -3.51 -0.55 5.40
CA ALA A 31 -4.53 0.45 5.07
C ALA A 31 -5.82 -0.15 4.48
N VAL A 32 -5.74 -1.39 3.99
CA VAL A 32 -6.77 -2.07 3.20
C VAL A 32 -7.38 -3.26 3.96
N HIS A 33 -6.55 -4.13 4.54
CA HIS A 33 -6.98 -5.46 4.98
C HIS A 33 -7.77 -5.49 6.29
N MET A 34 -7.56 -4.55 7.22
CA MET A 34 -7.97 -4.67 8.62
C MET A 34 -9.44 -4.29 8.86
N ASN A 35 -10.37 -5.12 8.38
CA ASN A 35 -11.81 -4.88 8.52
C ASN A 35 -12.54 -6.15 8.99
N PRO A 36 -13.07 -6.18 10.23
CA PRO A 36 -13.72 -7.36 10.80
C PRO A 36 -15.09 -7.64 10.19
N ASN A 37 -15.68 -6.67 9.48
CA ASN A 37 -17.00 -6.79 8.86
C ASN A 37 -16.91 -7.31 7.42
N ARG A 38 -15.70 -7.58 6.92
CA ARG A 38 -15.50 -8.11 5.57
C ARG A 38 -15.92 -9.58 5.50
N SER A 39 -16.66 -9.96 4.46
CA SER A 39 -16.97 -11.36 4.20
C SER A 39 -15.70 -12.16 3.92
N PRO A 40 -15.56 -13.41 4.43
CA PRO A 40 -14.43 -14.29 4.11
C PRO A 40 -14.27 -14.58 2.61
N ASP A 41 -15.38 -14.57 1.86
CA ASP A 41 -15.40 -14.83 0.41
C ASP A 41 -15.16 -13.58 -0.43
N GLN A 42 -15.12 -12.39 0.20
CA GLN A 42 -14.88 -11.15 -0.52
C GLN A 42 -13.42 -11.04 -0.94
N VAL A 43 -13.20 -10.96 -2.24
CA VAL A 43 -11.90 -10.56 -2.81
C VAL A 43 -11.56 -9.15 -2.33
N VAL A 44 -10.43 -9.00 -1.67
CA VAL A 44 -9.89 -7.69 -1.29
C VAL A 44 -9.48 -6.96 -2.57
N ASP A 45 -9.88 -5.71 -2.75
CA ASP A 45 -9.43 -4.92 -3.90
C ASP A 45 -9.20 -3.48 -3.47
N GLU A 46 -8.90 -2.60 -4.41
CA GLU A 46 -8.53 -1.22 -4.16
C GLU A 46 -9.70 -0.37 -3.65
N SER A 47 -10.92 -0.91 -3.63
CA SER A 47 -12.08 -0.30 -2.97
C SER A 47 -12.15 -0.59 -1.47
N CYS A 48 -11.35 -1.55 -0.99
CA CYS A 48 -11.35 -1.99 0.40
C CYS A 48 -10.52 -1.06 1.29
N TRP A 49 -11.02 -0.82 2.50
CA TRP A 49 -10.35 -0.03 3.52
C TRP A 49 -10.34 -0.75 4.87
N SER A 50 -9.26 -0.54 5.62
CA SER A 50 -9.16 -0.89 7.02
C SER A 50 -10.12 -0.06 7.86
N ASP A 51 -10.75 -0.71 8.83
CA ASP A 51 -11.59 -0.08 9.84
C ASP A 51 -10.71 0.54 10.94
N ILE A 52 -10.75 1.87 11.05
CA ILE A 52 -9.91 2.63 11.99
C ILE A 52 -10.28 2.30 13.44
N GLU A 53 -11.56 2.15 13.76
CA GLU A 53 -12.02 1.89 15.13
C GLU A 53 -11.57 0.50 15.58
N PHE A 54 -11.72 -0.51 14.71
CA PHE A 54 -11.21 -1.84 14.93
C PHE A 54 -9.70 -1.85 15.12
N CYS A 55 -8.95 -1.14 14.28
CA CYS A 55 -7.51 -1.04 14.41
C CYS A 55 -7.09 -0.37 15.73
N LEU A 56 -7.79 0.67 16.19
CA LEU A 56 -7.55 1.31 17.49
C LEU A 56 -7.86 0.34 18.65
N LYS A 57 -9.01 -0.34 18.61
CA LYS A 57 -9.44 -1.31 19.63
C LYS A 57 -8.47 -2.47 19.77
N THR A 58 -7.89 -2.92 18.66
CA THR A 58 -6.91 -4.02 18.60
C THR A 58 -5.47 -3.55 18.71
N LYS A 59 -5.23 -2.25 18.95
CA LYS A 59 -3.90 -1.63 19.09
C LYS A 59 -3.00 -1.76 17.84
N ASN A 60 -3.61 -1.92 16.66
CA ASN A 60 -2.93 -1.93 15.36
C ASN A 60 -2.62 -0.50 14.89
N TYR A 61 -1.85 0.25 15.68
CA TYR A 61 -1.59 1.67 15.44
C TYR A 61 -0.85 1.96 14.12
N TYR A 62 -0.05 1.01 13.64
CA TYR A 62 0.58 1.10 12.32
C TYR A 62 -0.47 1.13 11.21
N CYS A 63 -1.46 0.23 11.27
CA CYS A 63 -2.56 0.16 10.32
C CYS A 63 -3.36 1.46 10.34
N VAL A 64 -3.69 1.99 11.53
CA VAL A 64 -4.35 3.31 11.63
C VAL A 64 -3.51 4.41 11.00
N ALA A 65 -2.20 4.46 11.30
CA ALA A 65 -1.31 5.48 10.75
C ALA A 65 -1.25 5.42 9.21
N LYS A 66 -1.18 4.21 8.63
CA LYS A 66 -1.17 4.01 7.18
C LYS A 66 -2.51 4.38 6.54
N THR A 67 -3.64 3.97 7.11
CA THR A 67 -4.98 4.34 6.62
C THR A 67 -5.17 5.86 6.61
N VAL A 68 -4.83 6.55 7.70
CA VAL A 68 -5.02 8.00 7.78
C VAL A 68 -4.03 8.76 6.89
N ALA A 69 -2.77 8.31 6.81
CA ALA A 69 -1.78 8.93 5.93
C ALA A 69 -2.15 8.77 4.45
N GLU A 70 -2.64 7.61 4.02
CA GLU A 70 -3.10 7.39 2.65
C GLU A 70 -4.29 8.30 2.29
N LYS A 71 -5.31 8.38 3.15
CA LYS A 71 -6.44 9.31 2.97
C LYS A 71 -5.96 10.76 2.88
N THR A 72 -5.01 11.14 3.74
CA THR A 72 -4.38 12.47 3.69
C THR A 72 -3.66 12.71 2.37
N ALA A 73 -2.91 11.73 1.85
CA ALA A 73 -2.24 11.85 0.56
C ALA A 73 -3.26 12.11 -0.56
N MET A 74 -4.37 11.36 -0.59
CA MET A 74 -5.43 11.53 -1.58
C MET A 74 -6.08 12.90 -1.51
N GLU A 75 -6.42 13.36 -0.30
CA GLU A 75 -7.03 14.66 -0.06
C GLU A 75 -6.10 15.80 -0.50
N GLU A 76 -4.83 15.77 -0.07
CA GLU A 76 -3.86 16.80 -0.42
C GLU A 76 -3.53 16.81 -1.91
N ALA A 77 -3.37 15.63 -2.52
CA ALA A 77 -3.10 15.54 -3.95
C ALA A 77 -4.26 16.08 -4.78
N SER A 78 -5.51 15.73 -4.41
CA SER A 78 -6.72 16.25 -5.06
C SER A 78 -6.82 17.77 -4.94
N LYS A 79 -6.61 18.33 -3.73
CA LYS A 79 -6.62 19.79 -3.50
C LYS A 79 -5.57 20.53 -4.34
N ARG A 80 -4.42 19.91 -4.55
CA ARG A 80 -3.26 20.50 -5.23
C ARG A 80 -3.20 20.16 -6.73
N GLY A 81 -4.13 19.37 -7.26
CA GLY A 81 -4.15 18.94 -8.66
C GLY A 81 -3.02 17.97 -9.03
N ILE A 82 -2.48 17.21 -8.06
CA ILE A 82 -1.50 16.16 -8.30
C ILE A 82 -2.20 14.86 -8.71
N HIS A 83 -1.71 14.25 -9.79
CA HIS A 83 -2.03 12.86 -10.12
C HIS A 83 -1.30 11.94 -9.14
N LEU A 84 -2.04 11.38 -8.19
CA LEU A 84 -1.52 10.47 -7.19
C LEU A 84 -1.76 9.02 -7.63
N VAL A 85 -0.69 8.22 -7.65
CA VAL A 85 -0.77 6.76 -7.80
C VAL A 85 -0.33 6.14 -6.49
N VAL A 86 -1.15 5.26 -5.92
CA VAL A 86 -0.87 4.56 -4.67
C VAL A 86 -0.43 3.13 -4.97
N VAL A 87 0.69 2.71 -4.39
CA VAL A 87 1.18 1.32 -4.41
C VAL A 87 1.02 0.74 -3.01
N VAL A 88 0.32 -0.38 -2.89
CA VAL A 88 -0.06 -1.05 -1.65
C VAL A 88 0.65 -2.41 -1.56
N PRO A 89 1.86 -2.48 -0.98
CA PRO A 89 2.52 -3.75 -0.74
C PRO A 89 1.98 -4.45 0.51
N ALA A 90 1.93 -5.79 0.46
CA ALA A 90 1.79 -6.66 1.63
C ALA A 90 3.12 -6.81 2.39
N PHE A 91 3.33 -7.87 3.18
CA PHE A 91 4.63 -8.09 3.82
C PHE A 91 5.71 -8.29 2.77
N THR A 92 6.58 -7.28 2.64
CA THR A 92 7.68 -7.30 1.68
C THR A 92 8.83 -8.14 2.19
N LEU A 93 9.14 -9.20 1.45
CA LEU A 93 10.23 -10.12 1.70
C LEU A 93 11.22 -10.11 0.52
N GLY A 94 12.40 -10.70 0.67
CA GLY A 94 13.43 -10.74 -0.38
C GLY A 94 14.79 -10.25 0.09
N GLU A 95 15.69 -10.07 -0.87
CA GLU A 95 17.09 -9.69 -0.63
C GLU A 95 17.20 -8.28 -0.02
N THR A 96 18.00 -8.15 1.05
CA THR A 96 18.23 -6.88 1.73
C THR A 96 19.52 -6.22 1.24
N LEU A 97 19.39 -5.06 0.59
CA LEU A 97 20.55 -4.26 0.18
C LEU A 97 21.19 -3.45 1.33
N GLN A 98 20.41 -3.18 2.38
CA GLN A 98 20.86 -2.44 3.55
C GLN A 98 21.33 -3.40 4.66
N PRO A 99 22.30 -2.98 5.51
CA PRO A 99 22.85 -3.84 6.56
C PRO A 99 21.84 -4.12 7.69
N ALA A 100 20.85 -3.25 7.88
CA ALA A 100 19.84 -3.39 8.92
C ALA A 100 18.58 -4.09 8.39
N LEU A 101 18.14 -5.17 9.05
CA LEU A 101 16.91 -5.86 8.66
C LEU A 101 15.67 -5.00 8.91
N HIS A 102 14.77 -4.97 7.94
CA HIS A 102 13.43 -4.42 8.14
C HIS A 102 12.57 -5.35 9.02
N LEU A 103 11.53 -4.77 9.64
CA LEU A 103 10.70 -5.44 10.65
C LEU A 103 10.09 -6.76 10.14
N ALA A 104 9.58 -6.79 8.91
CA ALA A 104 8.97 -7.98 8.32
C ALA A 104 9.97 -9.15 8.23
N MET A 105 11.16 -8.90 7.68
CA MET A 105 12.26 -9.87 7.60
C MET A 105 12.63 -10.43 8.97
N TYR A 106 12.79 -9.55 9.96
CA TYR A 106 13.18 -9.96 11.30
C TYR A 106 12.09 -10.81 11.96
N MET A 107 10.84 -10.32 11.97
CA MET A 107 9.74 -10.94 12.69
C MET A 107 9.28 -12.25 12.05
N LEU A 108 9.31 -12.36 10.72
CA LEU A 108 8.73 -13.50 10.01
C LEU A 108 9.75 -14.59 9.68
N ILE A 109 11.01 -14.22 9.42
CA ILE A 109 12.04 -15.17 8.97
C ILE A 109 13.10 -15.35 10.06
N VAL A 110 13.80 -14.28 10.43
CA VAL A 110 14.98 -14.41 11.31
C VAL A 110 14.60 -14.89 12.71
N SER A 111 13.49 -14.41 13.27
CA SER A 111 13.03 -14.83 14.60
C SER A 111 12.67 -16.32 14.65
N CYS A 112 12.11 -16.84 13.55
CA CYS A 112 11.81 -18.26 13.39
C CYS A 112 13.10 -19.08 13.27
N MET A 113 14.03 -18.66 12.41
CA MET A 113 15.30 -19.36 12.19
C MET A 113 16.19 -19.38 13.44
N LYS A 114 16.19 -18.30 14.23
CA LYS A 114 16.95 -18.21 15.49
C LYS A 114 16.23 -18.88 16.67
N GLY A 115 15.01 -19.38 16.50
CA GLY A 115 14.20 -19.96 17.57
C GLY A 115 13.78 -18.95 18.64
N THR A 116 13.90 -17.64 18.40
CA THR A 116 13.46 -16.61 19.35
C THR A 116 11.94 -16.43 19.32
N ARG A 117 11.29 -16.85 18.23
CA ARG A 117 9.84 -16.91 18.12
C ARG A 117 9.29 -18.16 18.82
N LYS A 118 8.70 -17.97 19.99
CA LYS A 118 8.13 -19.04 20.82
C LYS A 118 6.76 -19.55 20.36
N ALA A 119 6.03 -18.76 19.58
CA ALA A 119 4.72 -19.11 19.06
C ALA A 119 4.48 -18.49 17.68
N CYS A 120 3.80 -19.25 16.82
CA CYS A 120 3.28 -18.74 15.56
C CYS A 120 1.79 -18.42 15.75
N PRO A 121 1.35 -17.16 15.60
CA PRO A 121 -0.07 -16.83 15.58
C PRO A 121 -0.77 -17.61 14.48
N ASN A 122 -1.97 -18.11 14.77
CA ASN A 122 -2.86 -18.66 13.75
C ASN A 122 -3.49 -17.50 12.97
N ALA A 123 -2.71 -16.92 12.07
CA ALA A 123 -3.07 -15.77 11.26
C ALA A 123 -2.54 -15.95 9.85
N VAL A 124 -3.28 -15.40 8.89
CA VAL A 124 -2.89 -15.36 7.48
C VAL A 124 -2.44 -13.95 7.11
N SER A 125 -1.52 -13.84 6.16
CA SER A 125 -1.06 -12.55 5.65
C SER A 125 -0.56 -12.72 4.21
N GLY A 126 -0.65 -11.64 3.42
CA GLY A 126 -0.04 -11.59 2.10
C GLY A 126 1.47 -11.35 2.17
N PHE A 127 2.20 -11.87 1.19
CA PHE A 127 3.64 -11.68 1.04
C PHE A 127 3.98 -11.27 -0.38
N VAL A 128 4.96 -10.39 -0.53
CA VAL A 128 5.43 -9.90 -1.83
C VAL A 128 6.96 -9.87 -1.86
N ASP A 129 7.56 -10.21 -3.00
CA ASP A 129 8.99 -10.01 -3.20
C ASP A 129 9.34 -8.51 -3.38
N VAL A 130 10.43 -8.05 -2.76
CA VAL A 130 10.88 -6.65 -2.81
C VAL A 130 11.16 -6.18 -4.24
N GLN A 131 11.62 -7.07 -5.12
CA GLN A 131 11.83 -6.76 -6.52
C GLN A 131 10.51 -6.54 -7.23
N ASP A 132 9.45 -7.26 -6.88
CA ASP A 132 8.11 -7.06 -7.44
C ASP A 132 7.55 -5.69 -7.04
N VAL A 133 7.71 -5.30 -5.77
CA VAL A 133 7.33 -3.96 -5.29
C VAL A 133 8.10 -2.88 -6.02
N ALA A 134 9.42 -3.04 -6.19
CA ALA A 134 10.24 -2.08 -6.91
C ALA A 134 9.84 -1.96 -8.39
N ARG A 135 9.60 -3.09 -9.06
CA ARG A 135 9.10 -3.11 -10.45
C ARG A 135 7.74 -2.44 -10.56
N ALA A 136 6.83 -2.67 -9.62
CA ALA A 136 5.53 -2.00 -9.59
C ALA A 136 5.70 -0.47 -9.53
N HIS A 137 6.56 0.05 -8.66
CA HIS A 137 6.84 1.49 -8.58
C HIS A 137 7.43 2.05 -9.90
N VAL A 138 8.40 1.35 -10.50
CA VAL A 138 9.00 1.79 -11.79
C VAL A 138 7.94 1.82 -12.89
N LEU A 139 7.10 0.80 -12.98
CA LEU A 139 6.09 0.67 -14.02
C LEU A 139 5.02 1.77 -13.94
N VAL A 140 4.58 2.14 -12.73
CA VAL A 140 3.59 3.22 -12.56
C VAL A 140 4.17 4.61 -12.83
N VAL A 141 5.47 4.81 -12.59
CA VAL A 141 6.16 6.06 -12.97
C VAL A 141 6.24 6.16 -14.49
N GLN A 142 6.65 5.09 -15.17
CA GLN A 142 6.92 5.11 -16.61
C GLN A 142 5.66 5.15 -17.48
N ASN A 143 4.54 4.60 -17.02
CA ASN A 143 3.33 4.54 -17.81
C ASN A 143 2.37 5.70 -17.48
N PRO A 144 2.16 6.67 -18.39
CA PRO A 144 1.27 7.80 -18.18
C PRO A 144 -0.21 7.40 -18.01
N TYR A 145 -0.60 6.21 -18.45
CA TYR A 145 -1.97 5.66 -18.36
C TYR A 145 -2.13 4.57 -17.29
N CYS A 146 -1.07 4.28 -16.51
CA CYS A 146 -1.13 3.29 -15.44
C CYS A 146 -1.97 3.82 -14.27
N ALA A 147 -3.28 3.59 -14.35
CA ALA A 147 -3.99 3.10 -13.18
C ALA A 147 -4.48 1.65 -13.34
N TRP A 148 -4.44 1.04 -14.54
CA TRP A 148 -5.12 -0.26 -14.78
C TRP A 148 -4.47 -1.25 -15.78
N THR A 149 -3.31 -0.96 -16.39
CA THR A 149 -2.81 -1.75 -17.55
C THR A 149 -1.85 -2.90 -17.23
N LEU A 150 -1.71 -3.32 -15.97
CA LEU A 150 -0.85 -4.45 -15.61
C LEU A 150 -1.60 -5.50 -14.79
N PRO A 151 -1.26 -6.80 -14.93
CA PRO A 151 -1.81 -7.89 -14.13
C PRO A 151 -1.24 -7.86 -12.69
N LEU A 152 -1.35 -6.71 -12.03
CA LEU A 152 -1.05 -6.48 -10.62
C LEU A 152 -2.35 -6.24 -9.83
N HIS A 153 -3.47 -6.72 -10.36
CA HIS A 153 -4.76 -6.57 -9.72
C HIS A 153 -4.90 -7.67 -8.68
N TRP A 154 -5.26 -7.30 -7.43
CA TRP A 154 -5.47 -8.28 -6.36
C TRP A 154 -6.53 -9.33 -6.73
N ARG A 155 -7.45 -9.00 -7.66
CA ARG A 155 -8.44 -9.93 -8.24
C ARG A 155 -7.84 -11.19 -8.89
N SER A 156 -6.53 -11.20 -9.18
CA SER A 156 -5.81 -12.35 -9.73
C SER A 156 -4.87 -13.03 -8.71
N GLY A 157 -4.89 -12.63 -7.44
CA GLY A 157 -3.96 -13.12 -6.41
C GLY A 157 -2.59 -12.41 -6.42
N ALA A 158 -2.50 -11.24 -7.07
CA ALA A 158 -1.27 -10.46 -7.11
C ALA A 158 -0.97 -9.81 -5.73
N PRO A 159 0.26 -9.86 -5.24
CA PRO A 159 0.60 -9.44 -3.87
C PRO A 159 0.88 -7.93 -3.70
N VAL A 160 0.64 -7.12 -4.73
CA VAL A 160 0.77 -5.65 -4.74
C VAL A 160 -0.49 -5.02 -5.32
N GLY A 161 -1.20 -4.21 -4.54
CA GLY A 161 -2.30 -3.39 -5.06
C GLY A 161 -1.78 -2.09 -5.67
N VAL A 162 -2.40 -1.60 -6.74
CA VAL A 162 -2.05 -0.32 -7.39
C VAL A 162 -3.31 0.38 -7.85
N TYR A 163 -3.47 1.67 -7.52
CA TYR A 163 -4.60 2.47 -8.01
C TYR A 163 -4.29 3.98 -8.01
N SER A 164 -5.17 4.79 -8.61
CA SER A 164 -4.97 6.23 -8.80
C SER A 164 -6.19 7.05 -8.39
N ASN A 165 -5.97 8.34 -8.09
CA ASN A 165 -7.03 9.34 -7.88
C ASN A 165 -7.59 9.95 -9.18
N ASP A 166 -7.07 9.59 -10.36
CA ASP A 166 -7.57 10.06 -11.66
C ASP A 166 -8.56 9.05 -12.27
N GLU A 167 -9.84 9.44 -12.35
CA GLU A 167 -10.89 8.61 -12.93
C GLU A 167 -10.73 8.36 -14.44
N ARG A 168 -9.99 9.19 -15.18
CA ARG A 168 -9.74 8.98 -16.62
C ARG A 168 -8.86 7.77 -16.87
N ALA A 169 -8.08 7.36 -15.88
CA ALA A 169 -7.34 6.12 -15.93
C ALA A 169 -8.27 4.90 -15.69
N LEU A 170 -9.41 5.05 -14.99
CA LEU A 170 -10.43 4.00 -14.79
C LEU A 170 -11.16 3.60 -16.09
N ALA A 171 -11.25 4.51 -17.06
CA ALA A 171 -12.09 4.35 -18.24
C ALA A 171 -11.56 3.39 -19.32
N THR A 172 -10.31 2.91 -19.23
CA THR A 172 -9.71 2.05 -20.27
C THR A 172 -10.01 0.54 -20.14
N VAL A 173 -10.86 0.11 -19.19
CA VAL A 173 -11.17 -1.33 -18.98
C VAL A 173 -12.53 -1.75 -19.56
N SER A 174 -13.43 -0.83 -19.89
CA SER A 174 -14.78 -1.21 -20.34
C SER A 174 -14.87 -1.72 -21.78
N ASP A 175 -13.80 -1.61 -22.58
CA ASP A 175 -13.89 -1.80 -24.04
C ASP A 175 -13.24 -3.08 -24.59
N HIS A 176 -12.63 -3.90 -23.74
CA HIS A 176 -12.05 -5.18 -24.15
C HIS A 176 -12.56 -6.30 -23.24
N ARG A 177 -13.79 -6.77 -23.55
CA ARG A 177 -14.32 -8.06 -23.11
C ARG A 177 -13.66 -9.20 -23.86
#